data_AF-A0AAV8YQI7-F1
#
_entry.id   AF-A0AAV8YQI7-F1
#
_cell.length_a   1.000
_cell.length_b   1.000
_cell.length_c   1.000
_cell.angle_alpha   90.00
_cell.angle_beta   90.00
_cell.angle_gamma   90.00
#
_symmetry.space_group_name_H-M   'P 1'
#
loop_
_entity.id
_entity.type
_entity.pdbx_description
1 polymer ?
#
loop_
_entity_poly.entity_id
_entity_poly.type
_entity_poly.pdbx_seq_one_letter_code
_entity_poly.pdbx_strand_id
1 'polypeptide(L)'
;MDTRSQVGDILNATNATPSEVLHEIDVPYKSEEECYREFPQDWFDKYYTRDKICAGHYNKSIAVCRGDSGGGLVFRNNDDNRYYIHGIVSVGYTKKVNSVSVCNIQVSTLFTKVAEHYPWLDKIVSKYTTIV
;
A
#
# COMPACT_ATOMS: atom_id res chain seq x y z
N MET A 1 -7.38 3.10 -14.43
CA MET A 1 -7.18 4.21 -13.47
C MET A 1 -5.68 4.30 -13.21
N ASP A 2 -5.11 5.51 -13.26
CA ASP A 2 -3.69 5.73 -12.94
C ASP A 2 -3.55 5.70 -11.42
N THR A 3 -2.90 4.65 -10.91
CA THR A 3 -2.81 4.34 -9.47
C THR A 3 -1.34 4.23 -9.11
N ARG A 4 -0.91 5.06 -8.16
CA ARG A 4 0.49 5.20 -7.78
C ARG A 4 0.68 5.10 -6.29
N SER A 5 1.77 4.48 -5.86
CA SER A 5 2.17 4.39 -4.47
C SER A 5 3.55 4.99 -4.31
N GLN A 6 3.72 5.82 -3.29
CA GLN A 6 5.06 6.21 -2.85
C GLN A 6 5.78 5.00 -2.25
N VAL A 7 7.06 4.85 -2.59
CA VAL A 7 7.94 3.81 -2.04
C VAL A 7 9.28 4.43 -1.69
N GLY A 8 9.78 4.11 -0.50
CA GLY A 8 11.12 4.45 -0.04
C GLY A 8 12.18 3.55 -0.66
N ASP A 9 11.93 2.24 -0.85
CA ASP A 9 12.96 1.29 -1.30
C ASP A 9 12.50 0.35 -2.43
N ILE A 10 13.15 0.39 -3.60
CA ILE A 10 12.85 -0.48 -4.77
C ILE A 10 13.66 -1.82 -4.75
N LEU A 11 14.53 -2.08 -3.77
CA LEU A 11 15.54 -3.15 -3.89
C LEU A 11 15.45 -4.29 -2.87
N ASN A 12 15.72 -5.51 -3.38
CA ASN A 12 15.75 -6.80 -2.68
C ASN A 12 16.40 -6.72 -1.30
N ALA A 13 15.58 -6.97 -0.27
CA ALA A 13 15.91 -6.82 1.14
C ALA A 13 16.87 -7.92 1.66
N THR A 14 18.12 -7.96 1.22
CA THR A 14 19.16 -8.75 1.90
C THR A 14 20.17 -7.90 2.66
N ASN A 15 20.27 -6.59 2.40
CA ASN A 15 21.10 -5.60 3.12
C ASN A 15 20.69 -4.14 2.78
N ALA A 16 19.39 -3.83 2.77
CA ALA A 16 18.91 -2.54 2.26
C ALA A 16 19.08 -1.41 3.29
N THR A 17 20.04 -0.52 3.05
CA THR A 17 20.02 0.85 3.57
C THR A 17 18.86 1.60 2.90
N PRO A 18 18.06 2.37 3.65
CA PRO A 18 17.00 3.19 3.05
C PRO A 18 17.54 4.10 1.95
N SER A 19 16.78 4.28 0.89
CA SER A 19 17.10 5.26 -0.16
C SER A 19 17.10 6.68 0.41
N GLU A 20 18.10 7.48 0.02
CA GLU A 20 18.12 8.92 0.29
C GLU A 20 17.19 9.71 -0.65
N VAL A 21 16.67 9.06 -1.71
CA VAL A 21 15.81 9.66 -2.72
C VAL A 21 14.44 9.00 -2.67
N LEU A 22 13.39 9.82 -2.65
CA LEU A 22 12.01 9.34 -2.71
C LEU A 22 11.72 8.69 -4.06
N HIS A 23 11.09 7.53 -4.04
CA HIS A 23 10.63 6.83 -5.23
C HIS A 23 9.10 6.71 -5.28
N GLU A 24 8.59 6.45 -6.48
CA GLU A 24 7.18 6.23 -6.76
C GLU A 24 7.04 5.07 -7.74
N ILE A 25 6.01 4.26 -7.56
CA ILE A 25 5.68 3.14 -8.44
C ILE A 25 4.21 3.18 -8.82
N ASP A 26 3.92 2.87 -10.08
CA ASP A 26 2.56 2.56 -10.50
C ASP A 26 2.19 1.18 -9.95
N VAL A 27 1.04 1.04 -9.30
CA VAL A 27 0.56 -0.24 -8.76
C VAL A 27 -0.91 -0.43 -9.12
N PRO A 28 -1.31 -1.53 -9.77
CA PRO A 28 -2.70 -1.72 -10.13
C PRO A 28 -3.53 -2.00 -8.88
N TYR A 29 -4.69 -1.37 -8.78
CA TYR A 29 -5.74 -1.80 -7.86
C TYR A 29 -6.19 -3.22 -8.20
N LYS A 30 -6.53 -3.99 -7.17
CA LYS A 30 -6.99 -5.38 -7.26
C LYS A 30 -8.34 -5.54 -6.58
N SER A 31 -9.23 -6.32 -7.18
CA SER A 31 -10.46 -6.74 -6.51
C SER A 31 -10.13 -7.65 -5.32
N GLU A 32 -11.08 -7.80 -4.40
CA GLU A 32 -10.95 -8.71 -3.26
C GLU A 32 -10.71 -10.15 -3.72
N GLU A 33 -11.42 -10.60 -4.76
CA GLU A 33 -11.30 -11.94 -5.32
C GLU A 33 -9.95 -12.17 -6.00
N GLU A 34 -9.41 -11.15 -6.68
CA GLU A 34 -8.05 -11.23 -7.23
C GLU A 34 -7.02 -11.32 -6.11
N CYS A 35 -7.16 -10.46 -5.10
CA CYS A 35 -6.26 -10.43 -3.96
C CYS A 35 -6.28 -11.77 -3.19
N TYR A 36 -7.46 -12.33 -2.94
CA TYR A 36 -7.63 -13.63 -2.28
C TYR A 36 -6.84 -14.76 -2.95
N ARG A 37 -6.74 -14.74 -4.28
CA ARG A 37 -6.00 -15.76 -5.05
C ARG A 37 -4.48 -15.60 -4.99
N GLU A 38 -3.97 -14.44 -4.57
CA GLU A 38 -2.54 -14.13 -4.57
C GLU A 38 -1.83 -14.49 -3.24
N PHE A 39 -2.56 -14.71 -2.15
CA PHE A 39 -2.01 -14.99 -0.82
C PHE A 39 -2.39 -16.38 -0.29
N PRO A 40 -1.60 -16.95 0.64
CA PRO A 40 -2.06 -18.07 1.46
C PRO A 40 -3.36 -17.70 2.18
N GLN A 41 -4.35 -18.60 2.16
CA GLN A 41 -5.69 -18.33 2.70
C GLN A 41 -5.66 -17.97 4.18
N ASP A 42 -4.87 -18.67 4.99
CA ASP A 42 -4.71 -18.40 6.42
C ASP A 42 -4.13 -17.00 6.70
N TRP A 43 -3.24 -16.52 5.83
CA TRP A 43 -2.71 -15.17 5.91
C TRP A 43 -3.76 -14.15 5.46
N PHE A 44 -4.42 -14.40 4.34
CA PHE A 44 -5.45 -13.51 3.81
C PHE A 44 -6.58 -13.30 4.81
N ASP A 45 -7.17 -14.39 5.34
CA ASP A 45 -8.28 -14.34 6.29
C ASP A 45 -7.90 -13.59 7.58
N LYS A 46 -6.62 -13.58 7.94
CA LYS A 46 -6.11 -12.89 9.12
C LYS A 46 -5.90 -11.39 8.90
N TYR A 47 -5.44 -10.98 7.72
CA TYR A 47 -4.95 -9.62 7.46
C TYR A 47 -5.83 -8.79 6.53
N TYR A 48 -6.63 -9.43 5.68
CA TYR A 48 -7.60 -8.74 4.83
C TYR A 48 -8.90 -8.50 5.61
N THR A 49 -8.95 -7.36 6.29
CA THR A 49 -10.11 -6.89 7.04
C THR A 49 -10.91 -5.84 6.25
N ARG A 50 -12.11 -5.49 6.69
CA ARG A 50 -13.01 -4.53 6.01
C ARG A 50 -12.35 -3.17 5.69
N ASP A 51 -11.38 -2.78 6.50
CA ASP A 51 -10.62 -1.54 6.37
C ASP A 51 -9.37 -1.69 5.46
N LYS A 52 -9.33 -2.70 4.58
CA LYS A 52 -8.21 -2.93 3.66
C LYS A 52 -8.63 -2.79 2.20
N ILE A 53 -7.67 -2.38 1.37
CA ILE A 53 -7.70 -2.50 -0.09
C ILE A 53 -6.39 -3.13 -0.56
N CYS A 54 -6.44 -3.78 -1.72
CA CYS A 54 -5.31 -4.48 -2.28
C CYS A 54 -4.81 -3.77 -3.53
N ALA A 55 -3.50 -3.55 -3.62
CA ALA A 55 -2.87 -3.03 -4.82
C ALA A 55 -1.44 -3.57 -4.93
N GLY A 56 -0.97 -3.71 -6.15
CA GLY A 56 0.38 -4.20 -6.41
C GLY A 56 0.45 -5.09 -7.64
N HIS A 57 1.67 -5.33 -8.08
CA HIS A 57 1.90 -6.23 -9.19
C HIS A 57 2.08 -7.64 -8.68
N TYR A 58 1.34 -8.57 -9.28
CA TYR A 58 1.67 -9.98 -9.21
C TYR A 58 2.72 -10.30 -10.27
N ASN A 59 3.75 -11.07 -9.92
CA ASN A 59 4.81 -11.50 -10.84
C ASN A 59 5.63 -10.40 -11.54
N LYS A 60 5.92 -9.27 -10.87
CA LYS A 60 6.89 -8.26 -11.34
C LYS A 60 8.06 -8.08 -10.38
N SER A 61 9.01 -7.20 -10.72
CA SER A 61 10.22 -6.95 -9.91
C SER A 61 10.11 -5.70 -9.04
N ILE A 62 8.89 -5.29 -8.65
CA ILE A 62 8.62 -4.04 -7.94
C ILE A 62 7.54 -4.31 -6.89
N ALA A 63 7.80 -3.96 -5.63
CA ALA A 63 6.84 -4.04 -4.54
C ALA A 63 7.11 -2.98 -3.49
N VAL A 64 6.09 -2.72 -2.67
CA VAL A 64 6.21 -1.98 -1.42
C VAL A 64 7.01 -2.81 -0.42
N CYS A 65 7.89 -2.18 0.33
CA CYS A 65 8.81 -2.85 1.24
C CYS A 65 8.84 -2.21 2.63
N ARG A 66 9.74 -2.71 3.48
CA ARG A 66 9.99 -2.14 4.81
C ARG A 66 10.48 -0.71 4.63
N GLY A 67 9.95 0.21 5.43
CA GLY A 67 10.22 1.64 5.30
C GLY A 67 9.11 2.42 4.60
N ASP A 68 8.27 1.74 3.81
CA ASP A 68 7.18 2.38 3.07
C ASP A 68 5.90 2.54 3.91
N SER A 69 5.86 1.96 5.12
CA SER A 69 4.71 2.01 6.03
C SER A 69 4.27 3.45 6.29
N GLY A 70 2.98 3.74 6.06
CA GLY A 70 2.44 5.10 6.15
C GLY A 70 2.44 5.87 4.82
N GLY A 71 3.13 5.38 3.79
CA GLY A 71 3.11 5.97 2.44
C GLY A 71 1.72 5.94 1.80
N GLY A 72 1.43 6.92 0.96
CA GLY A 72 0.13 7.08 0.31
C GLY A 72 0.00 6.29 -0.99
N LEU A 73 -1.14 5.61 -1.16
CA LEU A 73 -1.65 5.10 -2.43
C LEU A 73 -2.65 6.10 -3.00
N VAL A 74 -2.29 6.71 -4.12
CA VAL A 74 -3.05 7.78 -4.75
C VAL A 74 -3.65 7.36 -6.09
N PHE A 75 -4.82 7.91 -6.39
CA PHE A 75 -5.53 7.70 -7.64
C PHE A 75 -5.79 9.06 -8.28
N ARG A 76 -5.52 9.15 -9.58
CA ARG A 76 -5.90 10.34 -10.35
C ARG A 76 -7.40 10.30 -10.66
N ASN A 77 -8.13 11.33 -10.23
CA ASN A 77 -9.49 11.57 -10.66
C ASN A 77 -9.47 12.21 -12.06
N ASN A 78 -10.22 11.66 -12.99
CA ASN A 78 -10.25 12.13 -14.38
C ASN A 78 -11.06 13.42 -14.54
N ASP A 79 -12.02 13.68 -13.65
CA ASP A 79 -12.93 14.83 -13.76
C ASP A 79 -12.23 16.15 -13.43
N ASP A 80 -11.34 16.15 -12.44
CA ASP A 80 -10.63 17.35 -11.95
C ASP A 80 -9.10 17.28 -12.09
N ASN A 81 -8.57 16.15 -12.60
CA ASN A 81 -7.14 15.86 -12.75
C ASN A 81 -6.33 15.89 -11.44
N ARG A 82 -6.97 15.76 -10.28
CA ARG A 82 -6.30 15.75 -8.97
C ARG A 82 -6.01 14.32 -8.51
N TYR A 83 -4.97 14.18 -7.71
CA TYR A 83 -4.65 12.93 -7.03
C TYR A 83 -5.28 12.91 -5.65
N TYR A 84 -6.01 11.85 -5.35
CA TYR A 84 -6.62 11.62 -4.05
C TYR A 84 -6.00 10.41 -3.39
N ILE A 85 -5.86 10.46 -2.06
CA ILE A 85 -5.35 9.33 -1.28
C ILE A 85 -6.49 8.36 -0.97
N HIS A 86 -6.34 7.11 -1.40
CA HIS A 86 -7.34 6.06 -1.17
C HIS A 86 -6.81 4.96 -0.25
N GLY A 87 -5.48 4.80 -0.19
CA GLY A 87 -4.82 3.80 0.64
C GLY A 87 -3.64 4.37 1.42
N ILE A 88 -3.34 3.75 2.56
CA ILE A 88 -2.09 3.95 3.31
C ILE A 88 -1.36 2.61 3.39
N VAL A 89 -0.08 2.55 3.04
CA VAL A 89 0.72 1.32 3.14
C VAL A 89 0.61 0.76 4.55
N SER A 90 0.15 -0.50 4.67
CA SER A 90 -0.15 -1.13 5.95
C SER A 90 0.61 -2.44 6.13
N VAL A 91 0.25 -3.48 5.36
CA VAL A 91 0.80 -4.82 5.57
C VAL A 91 1.12 -5.50 4.24
N GLY A 92 2.34 -6.04 4.15
CA GLY A 92 2.81 -6.82 3.01
C GLY A 92 3.13 -8.25 3.44
N TYR A 93 2.93 -9.20 2.52
CA TYR A 93 3.35 -10.58 2.73
C TYR A 93 4.87 -10.70 2.49
N THR A 94 5.60 -11.34 3.40
CA THR A 94 7.07 -11.45 3.32
C THR A 94 7.50 -12.87 2.99
N LYS A 95 8.66 -13.03 2.34
CA LYS A 95 9.28 -14.35 2.07
C LYS A 95 10.53 -14.50 2.94
N LYS A 96 10.88 -15.72 3.33
CA LYS A 96 12.15 -15.99 4.03
C LYS A 96 13.25 -16.34 3.02
N VAL A 97 14.39 -15.66 3.10
CA VAL A 97 15.63 -15.98 2.35
C VAL A 97 16.76 -16.08 3.37
N ASN A 98 17.44 -17.22 3.44
CA ASN A 98 18.53 -17.46 4.39
C ASN A 98 18.14 -17.08 5.84
N SER A 99 16.93 -17.47 6.26
CA SER A 99 16.33 -17.15 7.57
C SER A 99 16.02 -15.66 7.83
N VAL A 100 16.19 -14.78 6.85
CA VAL A 100 15.81 -13.37 6.91
C VAL A 100 14.48 -13.16 6.19
N SER A 101 13.53 -12.47 6.81
CA SER A 101 12.30 -12.05 6.15
C SER A 101 12.56 -10.87 5.23
N VAL A 102 12.34 -11.07 3.94
CA VAL A 102 12.53 -10.10 2.87
C VAL A 102 11.18 -9.77 2.23
N CYS A 103 11.08 -8.60 1.63
CA CYS A 103 9.86 -8.19 0.92
C CYS A 103 9.58 -9.17 -0.23
N ASN A 104 8.32 -9.58 -0.36
CA ASN A 104 7.93 -10.44 -1.45
C ASN A 104 7.59 -9.57 -2.66
N ILE A 105 8.55 -9.47 -3.58
CA ILE A 105 8.41 -8.66 -4.80
C ILE A 105 7.35 -9.20 -5.78
N GLN A 106 6.78 -10.38 -5.53
CA GLN A 106 5.88 -11.08 -6.44
C GLN A 106 4.40 -10.99 -6.04
N VAL A 107 4.07 -10.32 -4.94
CA VAL A 107 2.70 -10.28 -4.39
C VAL A 107 2.24 -8.85 -4.15
N SER A 108 0.92 -8.66 -4.16
CA SER A 108 0.30 -7.40 -3.82
C SER A 108 0.57 -6.96 -2.36
N THR A 109 0.20 -5.74 -2.04
CA THR A 109 0.26 -5.18 -0.68
C THR A 109 -1.15 -4.79 -0.24
N LEU A 110 -1.43 -4.96 1.06
CA LEU A 110 -2.67 -4.47 1.65
C LEU A 110 -2.44 -3.08 2.24
N PHE A 111 -3.31 -2.15 1.82
CA PHE A 111 -3.33 -0.77 2.26
C PHE A 111 -4.54 -0.54 3.15
N THR A 112 -4.43 0.35 4.13
CA THR A 112 -5.60 0.83 4.90
C THR A 112 -6.52 1.63 3.97
N LYS A 113 -7.78 1.22 3.87
CA LYS A 113 -8.81 1.87 3.06
C LYS A 113 -9.22 3.20 3.70
N VAL A 114 -8.70 4.31 3.18
CA VAL A 114 -8.92 5.66 3.75
C VAL A 114 -10.41 5.99 3.91
N ALA A 115 -11.24 5.59 2.94
CA ALA A 115 -12.68 5.83 2.95
C ALA A 115 -13.39 5.24 4.19
N GLU A 116 -12.94 4.11 4.72
CA GLU A 116 -13.56 3.49 5.92
C GLU A 116 -13.28 4.31 7.19
N HIS A 117 -12.25 5.15 7.17
CA HIS A 117 -11.87 6.01 8.28
C HIS A 117 -12.28 7.47 8.08
N TYR A 118 -12.97 7.80 6.98
CA TYR A 118 -13.34 9.17 6.65
C TYR A 118 -14.13 9.87 7.77
N PRO A 119 -15.13 9.26 8.43
CA PRO A 119 -15.85 9.92 9.54
C PRO A 119 -14.94 10.29 10.72
N TRP A 120 -13.92 9.47 10.99
CA TRP A 120 -12.93 9.77 12.02
C TRP A 120 -11.98 10.90 11.56
N LEU A 121 -11.49 10.82 10.32
CA LEU A 121 -10.63 11.86 9.73
C LEU A 121 -11.33 13.21 9.73
N ASP A 122 -12.56 13.28 9.23
CA ASP A 122 -13.36 14.50 9.16
C ASP A 122 -13.58 15.12 10.55
N LYS A 123 -13.91 14.29 11.55
CA LYS A 123 -14.03 14.73 12.94
C LYS A 123 -12.73 15.33 13.49
N ILE A 124 -11.59 14.72 13.20
CA ILE A 124 -10.29 15.19 13.68
C ILE A 124 -9.89 16.47 12.95
N VAL A 125 -9.96 16.49 11.62
CA VAL A 125 -9.55 17.65 10.81
C VAL A 125 -10.43 18.86 11.10
N SER A 126 -11.76 18.68 11.15
CA SER A 126 -12.70 19.77 11.41
C SER A 126 -12.50 20.44 12.77
N LYS A 127 -11.93 19.74 13.77
CA LYS A 127 -11.57 20.33 15.06
C LYS A 127 -10.54 21.46 14.93
N TYR A 128 -9.67 21.39 13.91
CA TYR A 128 -8.57 22.33 13.70
C TYR A 128 -8.84 23.33 12.57
N THR A 129 -9.88 23.11 11.75
CA THR A 129 -10.27 24.02 10.65
C THR A 129 -10.82 25.36 11.13
N THR A 130 -11.28 25.47 12.39
CA THR A 130 -11.85 26.71 12.96
C THR A 130 -10.79 27.72 13.46
N ILE A 131 -9.49 27.50 13.24
CA ILE A 131 -8.40 28.37 13.73
C ILE A 131 -7.73 29.18 12.60
N VAL A 132 -8.46 29.46 11.51
CA VAL A 132 -8.02 30.43 10.48
C VAL A 132 -9.05 31.53 10.28
#